data_AF-M4EX96-F1
#
_entry.id   AF-M4EX96-F1
#
_cell.length_a   1.000
_cell.length_b   1.000
_cell.length_c   1.000
_cell.angle_alpha   90.00
_cell.angle_beta   90.00
_cell.angle_gamma   90.00
#
_symmetry.space_group_name_H-M   'P 1'
#
loop_
_entity.id
_entity.type
_entity.pdbx_description
1 polymer ?
#
loop_
_entity_poly.entity_id
_entity_poly.type
_entity_poly.pdbx_seq_one_letter_code
_entity_poly.pdbx_strand_id
1 'polypeptide(L)'
;MEECRFETSELQASFMTATPLWYDSWSLCEVADRTRSIQIHRIAGIMYVALPAVEITQPDNLVVLEVAGDGYFSAFSTSLPSNEPPPMVNGAIRDLFVSSALHIQSQDLKILNENNYDFTIDEYPTQELAINELC
;
A
#
# COMPACT_ATOMS: atom_id res chain seq x y z
N MET A 1 24.99 -4.30 -22.55
CA MET A 1 24.96 -5.37 -21.52
C MET A 1 23.56 -5.32 -20.93
N GLU A 2 22.60 -5.85 -21.67
CA GLU A 2 21.17 -5.77 -21.38
C GLU A 2 20.62 -7.10 -20.80
N GLU A 3 21.37 -8.21 -20.92
CA GLU A 3 20.90 -9.56 -20.58
C GLU A 3 20.56 -9.74 -19.08
N CYS A 4 21.27 -9.09 -18.15
CA CYS A 4 20.97 -9.22 -16.71
C CYS A 4 19.64 -8.62 -16.25
N ARG A 5 19.11 -7.59 -16.95
CA ARG A 5 17.87 -6.91 -16.53
C ARG A 5 16.61 -7.68 -16.92
N PHE A 6 16.66 -8.41 -18.02
CA PHE A 6 15.52 -9.18 -18.49
C PHE A 6 15.35 -10.47 -17.68
N GLU A 7 16.43 -11.19 -17.42
CA GLU A 7 16.41 -12.41 -16.59
C GLU A 7 15.89 -12.15 -15.17
N THR A 8 16.22 -10.98 -14.59
CA THR A 8 15.72 -10.57 -13.27
C THR A 8 14.24 -10.23 -13.28
N SER A 9 13.75 -9.55 -14.32
CA SER A 9 12.32 -9.23 -14.46
C SER A 9 11.45 -10.47 -14.72
N GLU A 10 11.95 -11.42 -15.51
CA GLU A 10 11.25 -12.68 -15.81
C GLU A 10 11.19 -13.59 -14.59
N LEU A 11 12.29 -13.67 -13.82
CA LEU A 11 12.30 -14.43 -12.57
C LEU A 11 11.34 -13.83 -11.54
N GLN A 12 11.29 -12.50 -11.42
CA GLN A 12 10.33 -11.81 -10.55
C GLN A 12 8.88 -12.06 -10.98
N ALA A 13 8.58 -11.97 -12.29
CA ALA A 13 7.25 -12.26 -12.82
C ALA A 13 6.86 -13.74 -12.60
N SER A 14 7.80 -14.65 -12.82
CA SER A 14 7.61 -16.09 -12.59
C SER A 14 7.36 -16.39 -11.12
N PHE A 15 8.08 -15.71 -10.21
CA PHE A 15 7.84 -15.84 -8.78
C PHE A 15 6.45 -15.33 -8.39
N MET A 16 6.07 -14.13 -8.84
CA MET A 16 4.75 -13.56 -8.57
C MET A 16 3.61 -14.46 -9.08
N THR A 17 3.74 -15.01 -10.29
CA THR A 17 2.75 -15.93 -10.88
C THR A 17 2.72 -17.32 -10.23
N ALA A 18 3.82 -17.77 -9.64
CA ALA A 18 3.89 -19.03 -8.90
C ALA A 18 3.23 -18.96 -7.52
N THR A 19 2.89 -17.75 -7.04
CA THR A 19 2.15 -17.54 -5.79
C THR A 19 0.68 -17.22 -6.06
N PRO A 20 -0.24 -17.55 -5.14
CA PRO A 20 -1.64 -17.14 -5.29
C PRO A 20 -1.85 -15.64 -5.06
N LEU A 21 -0.80 -14.87 -4.72
CA LEU A 21 -0.89 -13.45 -4.35
C LEU A 21 -1.67 -12.63 -5.37
N TRP A 22 -1.39 -12.82 -6.66
CA TRP A 22 -2.08 -12.08 -7.72
C TRP A 22 -3.56 -12.47 -7.84
N TYR A 23 -3.85 -13.77 -7.81
CA TYR A 23 -5.22 -14.25 -7.92
C TYR A 23 -6.06 -13.80 -6.73
N ASP A 24 -5.54 -13.99 -5.51
CA ASP A 24 -6.22 -13.61 -4.26
C ASP A 24 -6.43 -12.09 -4.18
N SER A 25 -5.40 -11.30 -4.53
CA SER A 25 -5.51 -9.83 -4.54
C SER A 25 -6.55 -9.36 -5.55
N TRP A 26 -6.52 -9.89 -6.77
CA TRP A 26 -7.45 -9.48 -7.83
C TRP A 26 -8.88 -9.87 -7.50
N SER A 27 -9.11 -11.11 -7.04
CA SER A 27 -10.43 -11.56 -6.62
C SER A 27 -11.01 -10.69 -5.52
N LEU A 28 -10.17 -10.28 -4.56
CA LEU A 28 -10.62 -9.40 -3.48
C LEU A 28 -10.97 -7.98 -3.98
N CYS A 29 -10.20 -7.44 -4.92
CA CYS A 29 -10.52 -6.17 -5.58
C CYS A 29 -11.87 -6.22 -6.29
N GLU A 30 -12.19 -7.30 -7.02
CA GLU A 30 -13.50 -7.45 -7.66
C GLU A 30 -14.66 -7.41 -6.67
N VAL A 31 -14.48 -7.99 -5.48
CA VAL A 31 -15.48 -7.94 -4.40
C VAL A 31 -15.60 -6.52 -3.83
N ALA A 32 -14.47 -5.85 -3.58
CA ALA A 32 -14.46 -4.47 -3.09
C ALA A 32 -15.18 -3.53 -4.07
N ASP A 33 -14.91 -3.67 -5.37
CA ASP A 33 -15.53 -2.88 -6.44
C ASP A 33 -17.03 -3.13 -6.54
N ARG A 34 -17.45 -4.40 -6.52
CA ARG A 34 -18.87 -4.76 -6.59
C ARG A 34 -19.66 -4.25 -5.40
N THR A 35 -19.08 -4.32 -4.20
CA THR A 35 -19.73 -3.91 -2.95
C THR A 35 -19.56 -2.42 -2.65
N ARG A 36 -18.68 -1.74 -3.38
CA ARG A 36 -18.26 -0.34 -3.14
C ARG A 36 -17.81 -0.11 -1.70
N SER A 37 -17.08 -1.08 -1.14
CA SER A 37 -16.64 -1.06 0.25
C SER A 37 -15.26 -1.69 0.42
N ILE A 38 -14.55 -1.28 1.46
CA ILE A 38 -13.23 -1.83 1.81
C ILE A 38 -13.41 -3.28 2.25
N GLN A 39 -12.59 -4.17 1.70
CA GLN A 39 -12.60 -5.58 2.06
C GLN A 39 -11.27 -5.95 2.71
N ILE A 40 -11.33 -6.57 3.89
CA ILE A 40 -10.16 -7.02 4.64
C ILE A 40 -10.30 -8.53 4.82
N HIS A 41 -9.33 -9.29 4.30
CA HIS A 41 -9.30 -10.75 4.44
C HIS A 41 -7.92 -11.23 4.85
N ARG A 42 -7.88 -12.27 5.69
CA ARG A 42 -6.64 -12.93 6.06
C ARG A 42 -6.58 -14.32 5.43
N ILE A 43 -5.64 -14.53 4.52
CA ILE A 43 -5.45 -15.80 3.80
C ILE A 43 -4.02 -16.27 4.06
N ALA A 44 -3.86 -17.49 4.57
CA ALA A 44 -2.56 -18.11 4.84
C ALA A 44 -1.55 -17.21 5.61
N GLY A 45 -2.05 -16.41 6.55
CA GLY A 45 -1.23 -15.50 7.37
C GLY A 45 -0.99 -14.11 6.76
N ILE A 46 -1.34 -13.90 5.49
CA ILE A 46 -1.24 -12.61 4.80
C ILE A 46 -2.55 -11.85 4.97
N MET A 47 -2.45 -10.57 5.34
CA MET A 47 -3.59 -9.66 5.39
C MET A 47 -3.72 -8.92 4.06
N TYR A 48 -4.85 -9.13 3.38
CA TYR A 48 -5.21 -8.45 2.16
C TYR A 48 -6.21 -7.36 2.49
N VAL A 49 -5.94 -6.15 1.99
CA VAL A 49 -6.82 -4.99 2.10
C VAL A 49 -7.11 -4.50 0.68
N ALA A 50 -8.34 -4.68 0.23
CA ALA A 50 -8.78 -4.18 -1.07
C ALA A 50 -9.66 -2.95 -0.90
N LEU A 51 -9.34 -1.91 -1.68
CA LEU A 51 -10.09 -0.67 -1.73
C LEU A 51 -10.97 -0.67 -2.99
N PRO A 52 -12.21 -0.16 -2.92
CA PRO A 52 -13.05 -0.04 -4.09
C PRO A 52 -12.50 1.00 -5.07
N ALA A 53 -12.76 0.79 -6.35
CA ALA A 53 -12.41 1.72 -7.41
C ALA A 53 -13.06 3.09 -7.17
N VAL A 54 -12.24 4.13 -7.30
CA VAL A 54 -12.66 5.53 -7.26
C VAL A 54 -12.76 6.08 -8.68
N GLU A 55 -13.86 6.77 -8.97
CA GLU A 55 -14.02 7.45 -10.25
C GLU A 55 -13.17 8.72 -10.27
N ILE A 56 -12.17 8.75 -11.13
CA ILE A 56 -11.36 9.94 -11.39
C ILE A 56 -12.08 10.77 -12.45
N THR A 57 -13.06 11.55 -12.01
CA THR A 57 -13.88 12.40 -12.90
C THR A 57 -13.12 13.62 -13.43
N GLN A 58 -12.09 14.06 -12.70
CA GLN A 58 -11.23 15.19 -13.05
C GLN A 58 -9.76 14.77 -12.91
N PRO A 59 -9.08 14.44 -14.03
CA PRO A 59 -7.67 14.06 -14.01
C PRO A 59 -6.77 15.16 -13.40
N ASP A 60 -7.14 16.41 -13.64
CA ASP A 60 -6.38 17.59 -13.20
C ASP A 60 -6.69 18.03 -11.77
N ASN A 61 -7.54 17.30 -11.04
CA ASN A 61 -7.81 17.57 -9.63
C ASN A 61 -6.65 17.10 -8.75
N LEU A 62 -5.49 17.71 -8.95
CA LEU A 62 -4.29 17.45 -8.19
C LEU A 62 -4.26 18.33 -6.95
N VAL A 63 -4.16 17.68 -5.79
CA VAL A 63 -4.06 18.34 -4.49
C VAL A 63 -2.66 18.15 -3.93
N VAL A 64 -2.17 19.19 -3.26
CA VAL A 64 -0.87 19.16 -2.57
C VAL A 64 -0.99 18.23 -1.37
N LEU A 65 -0.05 17.30 -1.23
CA LEU A 65 0.08 16.50 -0.02
C LEU A 65 0.72 17.34 1.08
N GLU A 66 0.01 17.47 2.19
CA GLU A 66 0.57 18.06 3.41
C GLU A 66 1.49 17.03 4.07
N VAL A 67 2.80 17.23 3.91
CA VAL A 67 3.84 16.34 4.42
C VAL A 67 4.45 16.81 5.74
N ALA A 68 4.06 18.01 6.23
CA ALA A 68 4.57 18.55 7.49
C ALA A 68 3.79 18.01 8.71
N GLY A 69 4.49 17.80 9.84
CA GLY A 69 3.90 17.32 11.08
C GLY A 69 3.65 15.81 11.11
N ASP A 70 2.84 15.33 12.06
CA ASP A 70 2.57 13.90 12.30
C ASP A 70 1.39 13.35 11.46
N GLY A 71 1.20 13.89 10.25
CA GLY A 71 0.13 13.48 9.35
C GLY A 71 0.39 12.14 8.63
N TYR A 72 -0.63 11.59 7.96
CA TYR A 72 -0.54 10.33 7.19
C TYR A 72 0.55 10.29 6.11
N PHE A 73 1.10 11.45 5.73
CA PHE A 73 2.09 11.61 4.66
C PHE A 73 3.43 12.18 5.16
N SER A 74 3.66 12.20 6.47
CA SER A 74 4.88 12.75 7.08
C SER A 74 6.16 12.07 6.59
N ALA A 75 6.09 10.79 6.23
CA ALA A 75 7.21 10.03 5.65
C ALA A 75 7.73 10.60 4.32
N PHE A 76 6.92 11.38 3.59
CA PHE A 76 7.37 12.07 2.37
C PHE A 76 8.17 13.33 2.67
N SER A 77 8.21 13.82 3.91
CA SER A 77 8.98 15.02 4.27
C SER A 77 10.50 14.82 4.25
N THR A 78 10.97 13.61 4.54
CA THR A 78 12.41 13.29 4.65
C THR A 78 13.06 13.03 3.30
N SER A 79 12.26 12.76 2.26
CA SER A 79 12.72 12.46 0.90
C SER A 79 12.76 13.69 -0.01
N LEU A 80 12.17 14.82 0.40
CA LEU A 80 12.18 16.03 -0.40
C LEU A 80 13.39 16.94 -0.10
N PRO A 81 14.20 17.30 -1.11
CA PRO A 81 15.14 18.40 -1.01
C PRO A 81 14.38 19.69 -0.63
N SER A 82 14.97 20.58 0.19
CA SER A 82 14.27 21.77 0.71
C SER A 82 13.76 22.77 -0.35
N ASN A 83 14.07 22.56 -1.63
CA ASN A 83 13.70 23.41 -2.75
C ASN A 83 12.71 22.75 -3.72
N GLU A 84 12.27 21.51 -3.47
CA GLU A 84 11.30 20.83 -4.32
C GLU A 84 9.87 21.16 -3.89
N PRO A 85 8.93 21.41 -4.81
CA PRO A 85 7.53 21.56 -4.46
C PRO A 85 7.00 20.27 -3.78
N PRO A 86 6.06 20.37 -2.83
CA PRO A 86 5.51 19.19 -2.19
C PRO A 86 4.81 18.27 -3.21
N PRO A 87 4.77 16.94 -2.97
CA PRO A 87 4.14 16.02 -3.89
C PRO A 87 2.66 16.35 -4.11
N MET A 88 2.19 16.15 -5.33
CA MET A 88 0.78 16.34 -5.69
C MET A 88 0.18 15.01 -6.12
N VAL A 89 -1.04 14.73 -5.69
CA VAL A 89 -1.78 13.51 -6.03
C VAL A 89 -3.21 13.84 -6.42
N ASN A 90 -3.90 12.92 -7.10
CA ASN A 90 -5.32 13.11 -7.37
C ASN A 90 -6.12 13.18 -6.06
N GLY A 91 -6.97 14.20 -5.91
CA GLY A 91 -7.75 14.43 -4.69
C GLY A 91 -8.66 13.26 -4.31
N ALA A 92 -9.28 12.61 -5.30
CA ALA A 92 -10.17 11.48 -5.03
C ALA A 92 -9.40 10.26 -4.49
N ILE A 93 -8.17 10.03 -4.98
CA ILE A 93 -7.28 8.97 -4.48
C ILE A 93 -6.81 9.29 -3.05
N ARG A 94 -6.45 10.56 -2.79
CA ARG A 94 -6.06 11.00 -1.43
C ARG A 94 -7.19 10.76 -0.43
N ASP A 95 -8.41 11.16 -0.77
CA ASP A 95 -9.55 11.06 0.14
C ASP A 95 -9.94 9.59 0.38
N LEU A 96 -9.86 8.74 -0.65
CA LEU A 96 -10.01 7.29 -0.50
C LEU A 96 -8.93 6.72 0.43
N PHE A 97 -7.66 7.11 0.27
CA PHE A 97 -6.58 6.64 1.14
C PHE A 97 -6.80 7.03 2.60
N VAL A 98 -7.08 8.31 2.87
CA VAL A 98 -7.29 8.80 4.25
C VAL A 98 -8.50 8.14 4.91
N SER A 99 -9.62 8.03 4.20
CA SER A 99 -10.81 7.35 4.72
C SER A 99 -10.56 5.86 4.98
N SER A 100 -9.76 5.21 4.14
CA SER A 100 -9.38 3.81 4.29
C SER A 100 -8.44 3.60 5.48
N ALA A 101 -7.44 4.46 5.65
CA ALA A 101 -6.53 4.41 6.80
C ALA A 101 -7.29 4.54 8.13
N LEU A 102 -8.23 5.49 8.21
CA LEU A 102 -9.11 5.63 9.38
C LEU A 102 -9.97 4.39 9.63
N HIS A 103 -10.53 3.80 8.56
CA HIS A 103 -11.33 2.59 8.67
C HIS A 103 -10.51 1.42 9.20
N ILE A 104 -9.32 1.18 8.64
CA ILE A 104 -8.42 0.09 9.04
C ILE A 104 -7.96 0.27 10.49
N GLN A 105 -7.52 1.47 10.87
CA GLN A 105 -7.14 1.78 12.26
C GLN A 105 -8.29 1.48 13.24
N SER A 106 -9.53 1.78 12.86
CA SER A 106 -10.70 1.48 13.69
C SER A 106 -11.03 -0.02 13.80
N GLN A 107 -10.64 -0.82 12.80
CA GLN A 107 -10.80 -2.27 12.79
C GLN A 107 -9.69 -2.95 13.59
N ASP A 108 -8.45 -2.48 13.48
CA ASP A 108 -7.32 -2.96 14.28
C ASP A 108 -7.61 -2.76 15.77
N LEU A 109 -8.11 -1.59 16.17
CA LEU A 109 -8.55 -1.35 17.56
C LEU A 109 -9.64 -2.32 18.04
N LYS A 110 -10.46 -2.91 17.16
CA LYS A 110 -11.44 -3.94 17.53
C LYS A 110 -10.80 -5.31 17.65
N ILE A 111 -9.90 -5.65 16.73
CA ILE A 111 -9.18 -6.93 16.72
C ILE A 111 -8.29 -7.05 17.98
N LEU A 112 -7.64 -5.97 18.42
CA LEU A 112 -6.83 -5.91 19.64
C LEU A 112 -7.67 -5.98 20.93
N ASN A 113 -8.89 -5.44 20.91
CA ASN A 113 -9.80 -5.51 22.05
C ASN A 113 -10.48 -6.90 22.20
N GLU A 114 -10.65 -7.64 21.11
CA GLU A 114 -11.26 -8.97 21.11
C GLU A 114 -10.25 -10.11 21.27
N ASN A 115 -9.03 -9.92 20.77
CA ASN A 115 -7.92 -10.84 20.97
C ASN A 115 -6.77 -10.03 21.52
N ASN A 116 -6.37 -10.30 22.77
CA ASN A 116 -5.32 -9.64 23.55
C ASN A 116 -3.91 -9.75 22.91
N TYR A 117 -3.79 -9.40 21.64
CA TYR A 117 -2.57 -9.25 20.88
C TYR A 117 -2.32 -7.76 20.73
N ASP A 118 -1.05 -7.38 20.74
CA ASP A 118 -0.57 -6.02 20.54
C ASP A 118 -0.11 -5.94 19.09
N PHE A 119 -0.78 -5.13 18.27
CA PHE A 119 -0.34 -4.80 16.91
C PHE A 119 0.19 -3.38 17.00
N THR A 120 1.44 -3.27 17.44
CA THR A 120 2.24 -2.10 17.15
C THR A 120 2.49 -2.08 15.65
N ILE A 121 2.11 -0.98 15.00
CA ILE A 121 2.72 -0.61 13.72
C ILE A 121 4.15 -0.21 14.07
N ASP A 122 5.00 -1.22 14.29
CA ASP A 122 6.43 -0.99 14.43
C ASP A 122 6.92 -0.42 13.11
N GLU A 123 7.58 0.74 13.19
CA GLU A 123 8.38 1.30 12.12
C GLU A 123 9.21 0.16 11.52
N TYR A 124 8.93 -0.21 10.27
CA TYR A 124 9.77 -1.15 9.55
C TYR A 124 11.19 -0.57 9.53
N PRO A 125 12.20 -1.23 10.13
CA PRO A 125 13.57 -0.87 9.82
C PRO A 125 13.79 -1.25 8.36
N THR A 126 14.28 -0.29 7.59
CA THR A 126 14.78 -0.46 6.22
C THR A 126 15.60 -1.75 6.14
N GLN A 127 15.06 -2.81 5.54
CA GLN A 127 15.84 -4.00 5.19
C GLN A 127 16.71 -3.61 3.99
N GLU A 128 17.80 -2.94 4.30
CA GLU A 128 18.96 -2.80 3.45
C GLU A 128 19.54 -4.21 3.23
N LEU A 129 19.33 -4.72 2.01
CA LEU A 129 20.26 -5.59 1.27
C LEU A 129 20.73 -6.88 1.98
N ALA A 130 19.92 -7.94 1.88
CA ALA A 130 20.41 -9.33 1.87
C ALA A 130 20.42 -9.91 0.45
N ILE A 131 20.82 -9.12 -0.56
CA ILE A 131 21.13 -9.61 -1.93
C ILE A 131 22.65 -9.67 -2.12
N ASN A 132 23.39 -10.22 -1.16
CA ASN A 132 24.84 -10.37 -1.26
C ASN A 132 25.37 -11.80 -0.99
N GLU A 133 24.53 -12.84 -1.02
CA GLU A 133 25.00 -14.25 -0.97
C GLU A 133 24.36 -15.17 -2.01
N LEU A 134 24.15 -14.68 -3.23
CA LEU A 134 23.92 -15.53 -4.41
C LEU A 134 24.81 -15.10 -5.60
N CYS A 135 26.09 -14.88 -5.31
CA CYS A 135 27.21 -14.98 -6.25
C CYS A 135 28.33 -15.79 -5.59
#